data_AF-L0JVY1-F1
#
_entry.id   AF-L0JVY1-F1
#
_cell.length_a   1.000
_cell.length_b   1.000
_cell.length_c   1.000
_cell.angle_alpha   90.00
_cell.angle_beta   90.00
_cell.angle_gamma   90.00
#
_symmetry.space_group_name_H-M   'P 1'
#
loop_
_entity.id
_entity.type
_entity.pdbx_description
1 polymer ?
#
loop_
_entity_poly.entity_id
_entity_poly.type
_entity_poly.pdbx_seq_one_letter_code
_entity_poly.pdbx_strand_id
1 'polypeptide(L)'
;MVNTAAIPSKLQDRAQWVCWRIVHRNNRPAKIPIDPGTGNYATVTDPATWTEYSTAQDYYHCEDVDGLGYVFTADGPYAGVDLDDVRNPDTALVEEWALDVLLTLDSYTERSPSGRGYHVLVERLTYTTFYFNLGAMPLGWRVIIRHHA
;
A
#
# COMPACT_ATOMS: atom_id res chain seq x y z
N MET A 1 8.79 -0.68 -9.52
CA MET A 1 9.26 0.66 -9.13
C MET A 1 8.05 1.45 -8.66
N VAL A 2 8.13 1.99 -7.44
CA VAL A 2 7.14 2.94 -6.92
C VAL A 2 7.26 4.22 -7.75
N ASN A 3 6.15 4.75 -8.25
CA ASN A 3 6.14 6.07 -8.89
C ASN A 3 6.08 7.14 -7.80
N THR A 4 7.24 7.50 -7.25
CA THR A 4 7.37 8.46 -6.14
C THR A 4 6.79 9.83 -6.48
N ALA A 5 6.85 10.25 -7.75
CA ALA A 5 6.28 11.51 -8.22
C ALA A 5 4.74 11.55 -8.21
N ALA A 6 4.09 10.38 -8.18
CA ALA A 6 2.62 10.29 -8.18
C ALA A 6 2.01 10.21 -6.78
N ILE A 7 2.82 10.11 -5.72
CA ILE A 7 2.32 10.01 -4.34
C ILE A 7 1.61 11.32 -3.96
N PRO A 8 0.34 11.28 -3.51
CA PRO A 8 -0.40 12.47 -3.10
C PRO A 8 0.31 13.28 -1.99
N SER A 9 0.36 14.61 -2.12
CA SER A 9 1.00 15.48 -1.12
C SER A 9 0.43 15.29 0.29
N LYS A 10 -0.88 15.10 0.43
CA LYS A 10 -1.53 14.85 1.73
C LYS A 10 -1.02 13.59 2.46
N LEU A 11 -0.43 12.62 1.75
CA LEU A 11 0.24 11.47 2.36
C LEU A 11 1.68 11.82 2.74
N GLN A 12 2.34 12.63 1.91
CA GLN A 12 3.70 13.10 2.16
C GLN A 12 3.79 13.96 3.42
N ASP A 13 2.73 14.72 3.74
CA ASP A 13 2.63 15.62 4.90
C ASP A 13 2.64 14.90 6.28
N ARG A 14 2.67 13.56 6.32
CA ARG A 14 2.59 12.77 7.56
C ARG A 14 3.87 11.98 7.77
N ALA A 15 4.43 12.06 8.98
CA ALA A 15 5.60 11.27 9.40
C ALA A 15 5.22 9.80 9.69
N GLN A 16 4.79 9.08 8.66
CA GLN A 16 4.32 7.70 8.71
C GLN A 16 5.00 6.84 7.63
N TRP A 17 6.19 7.25 7.19
CA TRP A 17 6.92 6.59 6.12
C TRP A 17 8.01 5.67 6.66
N VAL A 18 8.14 4.52 6.03
CA VAL A 18 9.21 3.54 6.23
C VAL A 18 9.74 3.11 4.87
N CYS A 19 10.91 2.47 4.83
CA CYS A 19 11.33 1.67 3.68
C CYS A 19 11.03 0.19 3.97
N TRP A 20 11.12 -0.68 2.97
CA TRP A 20 11.06 -2.12 3.17
C TRP A 20 12.03 -2.85 2.27
N ARG A 21 12.45 -4.03 2.73
CA ARG A 21 13.26 -4.97 1.95
C ARG A 21 12.71 -6.38 2.02
N ILE A 22 12.95 -7.18 1.00
CA ILE A 22 12.60 -8.60 0.92
C ILE A 22 13.74 -9.40 1.51
N VAL A 23 13.44 -10.11 2.59
CA VAL A 23 14.34 -11.09 3.17
C VAL A 23 13.73 -12.48 2.99
N HIS A 24 14.50 -13.42 2.46
CA HIS A 24 14.07 -14.81 2.32
C HIS A 24 14.27 -15.55 3.64
N ARG A 25 13.18 -15.98 4.29
CA ARG A 25 13.21 -16.82 5.49
C ARG A 25 12.52 -18.14 5.19
N ASN A 26 13.19 -19.27 5.43
CA ASN A 26 12.63 -20.61 5.16
C ASN A 26 12.08 -20.76 3.73
N ASN A 27 12.81 -20.21 2.74
CA ASN A 27 12.40 -20.18 1.33
C ASN A 27 11.08 -19.45 1.05
N ARG A 28 10.64 -18.55 1.96
CA ARG A 28 9.50 -17.66 1.77
C ARG A 28 9.97 -16.20 1.82
N PRO A 29 9.60 -15.36 0.85
CA PRO A 29 9.91 -13.94 0.90
C PRO A 29 9.11 -13.28 2.03
N ALA A 30 9.78 -12.48 2.86
CA ALA A 30 9.16 -11.66 3.89
C ALA A 30 9.55 -10.19 3.67
N LYS A 31 8.56 -9.31 3.59
CA LYS A 31 8.77 -7.86 3.57
C LYS A 31 9.09 -7.40 4.99
N ILE A 32 10.29 -6.88 5.19
CA ILE A 32 10.75 -6.37 6.48
C ILE A 32 10.83 -4.85 6.41
N PRO A 33 10.09 -4.12 7.26
CA PRO A 33 10.15 -2.67 7.30
C PRO A 33 11.48 -2.20 7.89
N ILE A 34 11.98 -1.09 7.34
CA ILE A 34 13.24 -0.44 7.67
C ILE A 34 12.93 1.01 8.04
N ASP A 35 13.45 1.44 9.17
CA ASP A 35 13.42 2.83 9.62
C ASP A 35 14.45 3.62 8.80
N PRO A 36 14.02 4.55 7.92
CA PRO A 36 14.95 5.32 7.10
C PRO A 36 15.79 6.33 7.91
N GLY A 37 15.35 6.69 9.12
CA GLY A 37 16.09 7.60 10.00
C GLY A 37 17.33 6.95 10.61
N THR A 38 17.33 5.62 10.77
CA THR A 38 18.44 4.90 11.43
C THR A 38 19.03 3.75 10.61
N GLY A 39 18.33 3.30 9.56
CA GLY A 39 18.65 2.10 8.78
C GLY A 39 18.37 0.77 9.50
N ASN A 40 17.81 0.81 10.71
CA ASN A 40 17.43 -0.39 11.47
C ASN A 40 16.04 -0.90 11.09
N TYR A 41 15.59 -1.98 11.73
CA TYR A 41 14.22 -2.45 11.56
C TYR A 41 13.22 -1.46 12.14
N ALA A 42 12.22 -1.09 11.34
CA ALA A 42 11.05 -0.37 11.82
C ALA A 42 10.00 -1.35 12.35
N THR A 43 9.03 -0.83 13.09
CA THR A 43 7.82 -1.57 13.46
C THR A 43 6.60 -0.80 12.99
N VAL A 44 5.52 -1.48 12.62
CA VAL A 44 4.29 -0.81 12.16
C VAL A 44 3.42 -0.30 13.32
N THR A 45 3.86 -0.45 14.56
CA THR A 45 3.12 -0.09 15.78
C THR A 45 3.86 0.92 16.65
N ASP A 46 5.12 1.26 16.33
CA ASP A 46 5.90 2.29 17.02
C ASP A 46 6.21 3.47 16.08
N PRO A 47 5.51 4.62 16.27
CA PRO A 47 5.75 5.84 15.49
C PRO A 47 7.18 6.37 15.57
N ALA A 48 7.95 6.02 16.60
CA ALA A 48 9.34 6.44 16.73
C ALA A 48 10.26 5.80 15.67
N THR A 49 9.77 4.78 14.96
CA THR A 49 10.50 4.09 13.88
C THR A 49 10.05 4.51 12.48
N TRP A 50 9.18 5.52 12.37
CA TRP A 50 8.71 6.08 11.11
C TRP A 50 9.34 7.46 10.90
N THR A 51 9.29 7.95 9.66
CA THR A 51 9.85 9.24 9.31
C THR A 51 8.98 10.01 8.31
N GLU A 52 9.42 11.22 7.99
CA GLU A 52 8.85 12.10 6.96
C GLU A 52 9.12 11.54 5.55
N TYR A 53 8.27 11.91 4.59
CA TYR A 53 8.36 11.39 3.23
C TYR A 53 9.72 11.65 2.56
N SER A 54 10.26 12.87 2.71
CA SER A 54 11.55 13.25 2.10
C SER A 54 12.69 12.37 2.60
N THR A 55 12.75 12.10 3.91
CA THR A 55 13.77 11.22 4.49
C THR A 55 13.64 9.78 3.99
N ALA A 56 12.42 9.26 3.89
CA ALA A 56 12.19 7.93 3.35
C ALA A 56 12.55 7.85 1.86
N GLN A 57 12.21 8.88 1.06
CA GLN A 57 12.54 8.97 -0.35
C GLN A 57 14.05 9.03 -0.58
N ASP A 58 14.77 9.87 0.16
CA ASP A 58 16.22 10.00 0.07
C ASP A 58 16.89 8.65 0.40
N TYR A 59 16.46 8.01 1.50
CA TYR A 59 16.96 6.69 1.88
C TYR A 59 16.68 5.63 0.80
N TYR A 60 15.48 5.63 0.22
CA TYR A 60 15.12 4.74 -0.88
C TYR A 60 16.02 4.91 -2.12
N HIS A 61 16.51 6.12 -2.37
CA HIS A 61 17.40 6.41 -3.50
C HIS A 61 18.88 6.12 -3.21
N CYS A 62 19.30 6.20 -1.94
CA CYS A 62 20.71 6.07 -1.55
C CYS A 62 21.08 4.68 -1.02
N GLU A 63 20.13 3.91 -0.52
CA GLU A 63 20.37 2.66 0.21
C GLU A 63 19.75 1.43 -0.46
N ASP A 64 20.20 0.24 -0.06
CA ASP A 64 19.73 -1.04 -0.59
C ASP A 64 18.40 -1.47 0.07
N VAL A 65 17.30 -0.90 -0.43
CA VAL A 65 15.92 -1.22 -0.07
C VAL A 65 15.04 -1.43 -1.30
N ASP A 66 14.01 -2.26 -1.16
CA ASP A 66 13.14 -2.65 -2.27
C ASP A 66 11.98 -1.68 -2.52
N GLY A 67 11.62 -0.84 -1.55
CA GLY A 67 10.55 0.13 -1.72
C GLY A 67 10.23 1.00 -0.52
N LEU A 68 9.32 1.94 -0.75
CA LEU A 68 8.69 2.78 0.26
C LEU A 68 7.45 2.06 0.83
N GLY A 69 7.16 2.33 2.10
CA GLY A 69 5.96 1.88 2.80
C GLY A 69 5.34 3.02 3.59
N TYR A 70 4.00 3.01 3.66
CA TYR A 70 3.21 3.92 4.48
C TYR A 70 2.54 3.12 5.59
N VAL A 71 2.67 3.57 6.83
CA VAL A 71 2.06 2.90 7.98
C VAL A 71 0.69 3.49 8.25
N PHE A 72 -0.37 2.66 8.20
CA PHE A 72 -1.72 3.09 8.56
C PHE A 72 -1.94 3.05 10.07
N THR A 73 -2.61 4.06 10.62
CA THR A 73 -3.01 4.10 12.04
C THR A 73 -4.53 4.00 12.16
N ALA A 74 -5.03 3.49 13.28
CA ALA A 74 -6.47 3.26 13.49
C ALA A 74 -7.29 4.57 13.49
N ASP A 75 -6.67 5.66 13.94
CA ASP A 75 -7.17 7.02 13.97
C ASP A 75 -6.80 7.83 12.71
N GLY A 76 -6.05 7.23 11.79
CA GLY A 76 -5.59 7.84 10.57
C GLY A 76 -6.70 8.03 9.53
N PRO A 77 -6.57 9.03 8.64
CA PRO A 77 -7.56 9.32 7.63
C PRO A 77 -7.41 8.44 6.38
N TYR A 78 -6.59 7.39 6.40
CA TYR A 78 -6.30 6.59 5.20
C TYR A 78 -6.48 5.09 5.45
N ALA A 79 -6.87 4.38 4.39
CA ALA A 79 -6.87 2.92 4.33
C ALA A 79 -6.24 2.45 3.01
N GLY A 80 -5.67 1.25 3.03
CA GLY A 80 -5.17 0.56 1.85
C GLY A 80 -6.13 -0.53 1.39
N VAL A 81 -6.40 -0.58 0.09
CA VAL A 81 -7.10 -1.68 -0.59
C VAL A 81 -6.07 -2.46 -1.40
N ASP A 82 -5.99 -3.75 -1.15
CA ASP A 82 -5.04 -4.66 -1.80
C ASP A 82 -5.79 -5.60 -2.75
N LEU A 83 -5.48 -5.53 -4.04
CA LEU A 83 -6.05 -6.34 -5.10
C LEU A 83 -5.00 -7.31 -5.61
N ASP A 84 -4.94 -8.50 -5.00
CA ASP A 84 -3.98 -9.55 -5.34
C ASP A 84 -4.42 -10.37 -6.56
N ASP A 85 -3.44 -10.73 -7.41
CA ASP A 85 -3.61 -11.67 -8.53
C ASP A 85 -4.71 -11.32 -9.56
N VAL A 86 -5.04 -10.03 -9.66
CA VAL A 86 -6.06 -9.51 -10.58
C VAL A 86 -5.52 -9.06 -11.93
N ARG A 87 -4.20 -9.06 -12.12
CA ARG A 87 -3.54 -8.60 -13.34
C ARG A 87 -2.61 -9.68 -13.87
N ASN A 88 -2.73 -9.99 -15.15
CA ASN A 88 -1.74 -10.81 -15.85
C ASN A 88 -0.44 -10.00 -16.03
N PRO A 89 0.70 -10.47 -15.52
CA PRO A 89 1.96 -9.72 -15.57
C PRO A 89 2.47 -9.51 -17.00
N ASP A 90 2.24 -10.49 -17.89
CA ASP A 90 2.76 -10.54 -19.25
C ASP A 90 1.88 -9.75 -20.23
N THR A 91 0.55 -9.91 -20.12
CA THR A 91 -0.40 -9.28 -21.05
C THR A 91 -0.98 -7.96 -20.54
N ALA A 92 -0.76 -7.62 -19.27
CA ALA A 92 -1.36 -6.49 -18.58
C ALA A 92 -2.90 -6.52 -18.49
N LEU A 93 -3.56 -7.60 -18.91
CA LEU A 93 -5.00 -7.76 -18.74
C LEU A 93 -5.37 -7.79 -17.26
N VAL A 94 -6.43 -7.06 -16.91
CA VAL A 94 -6.94 -6.95 -15.55
C VAL A 94 -8.33 -7.57 -15.49
N GLU A 95 -8.62 -8.30 -14.43
CA GLU A 95 -9.95 -8.85 -14.16
C GLU A 95 -11.01 -7.74 -14.15
N GLU A 96 -12.17 -8.00 -14.77
CA GLU A 96 -13.20 -6.98 -15.00
C GLU A 96 -13.73 -6.38 -13.69
N TRP A 97 -13.95 -7.22 -12.67
CA TRP A 97 -14.37 -6.77 -11.34
C TRP A 97 -13.30 -5.90 -10.65
N ALA A 98 -12.01 -6.14 -10.93
CA ALA A 98 -10.94 -5.35 -10.36
C ALA A 98 -10.87 -3.99 -11.04
N LEU A 99 -11.10 -3.91 -12.35
CA LEU A 99 -11.28 -2.65 -13.05
C LEU A 99 -12.44 -1.84 -12.47
N ASP A 100 -13.58 -2.47 -12.20
CA ASP A 100 -14.72 -1.80 -11.57
C ASP A 100 -14.36 -1.21 -10.20
N VAL A 101 -13.63 -1.95 -9.36
CA VAL A 101 -13.15 -1.45 -8.07
C VAL A 101 -12.18 -0.28 -8.26
N LEU A 102 -11.20 -0.41 -9.15
CA LEU A 102 -10.22 0.65 -9.41
C LEU A 102 -10.90 1.94 -9.90
N LEU A 103 -11.82 1.84 -10.86
CA LEU A 103 -12.58 2.97 -11.40
C LEU A 103 -13.55 3.57 -10.38
N THR A 104 -14.11 2.74 -9.49
CA THR A 104 -15.01 3.22 -8.43
C THR A 104 -14.27 3.99 -7.35
N LEU A 105 -13.08 3.51 -6.95
CA LEU A 105 -12.28 4.16 -5.92
C LEU A 105 -11.60 5.43 -6.44
N ASP A 106 -11.26 5.47 -7.74
CA ASP A 106 -10.65 6.61 -8.45
C ASP A 106 -9.65 7.39 -7.58
N SER A 107 -8.70 6.65 -7.02
CA SER A 107 -7.72 7.17 -6.07
C SER A 107 -6.33 6.67 -6.42
N TYR A 108 -5.33 7.18 -5.70
CA TYR A 108 -3.94 6.79 -5.91
C TYR A 108 -3.80 5.26 -5.93
N THR A 109 -3.36 4.76 -7.07
CA THR A 109 -3.23 3.34 -7.35
C THR A 109 -1.81 3.07 -7.84
N GLU A 110 -1.14 2.11 -7.20
CA GLU A 110 0.15 1.62 -7.65
C GLU A 110 0.07 0.15 -8.01
N ARG A 111 0.92 -0.27 -8.96
CA ARG A 111 1.09 -1.69 -9.27
C ARG A 111 1.91 -2.34 -8.16
N SER A 112 1.41 -3.45 -7.63
CA SER A 112 2.11 -4.26 -6.63
C SER A 112 3.51 -4.68 -7.12
N PRO A 113 4.46 -4.96 -6.19
CA PRO A 113 5.81 -5.38 -6.55
C PRO A 113 5.87 -6.65 -7.42
N SER A 114 4.92 -7.59 -7.26
CA SER A 114 4.83 -8.80 -8.08
C SER A 114 4.39 -8.52 -9.52
N GLY A 115 3.82 -7.33 -9.78
CA GLY A 115 3.21 -6.97 -11.06
C GLY A 115 1.86 -7.62 -11.32
N ARG A 116 1.35 -8.44 -10.39
CA ARG A 116 0.13 -9.24 -10.54
C ARG A 116 -1.12 -8.61 -9.93
N GLY A 117 -0.94 -7.51 -9.22
CA GLY A 117 -2.01 -6.83 -8.49
C GLY A 117 -1.80 -5.34 -8.35
N TYR A 118 -2.68 -4.70 -7.61
CA TYR A 118 -2.69 -3.25 -7.36
C TYR A 118 -2.90 -2.93 -5.88
N HIS A 119 -2.25 -1.88 -5.39
CA HIS A 119 -2.60 -1.26 -4.11
C HIS A 119 -3.28 0.08 -4.39
N VAL A 120 -4.41 0.34 -3.73
CA VAL A 120 -5.13 1.61 -3.79
C VAL A 120 -5.13 2.24 -2.41
N LEU A 121 -4.82 3.54 -2.33
CA LEU A 121 -4.92 4.32 -1.09
C LEU A 121 -6.21 5.12 -1.13
N VAL A 122 -7.03 5.06 -0.08
CA VAL A 122 -8.31 5.78 0.00
C VAL A 122 -8.37 6.64 1.26
N GLU A 123 -8.98 7.82 1.16
CA GLU A 123 -9.26 8.68 2.31
C GLU A 123 -10.52 8.17 3.04
N ARG A 124 -10.41 7.99 4.35
CA ARG A 124 -11.52 7.61 5.22
C ARG A 124 -12.48 8.80 5.33
N LEU A 125 -13.71 8.60 4.86
CA LEU A 125 -14.79 9.55 5.16
C LEU A 125 -15.23 9.40 6.61
N THR A 126 -15.27 10.51 7.35
CA THR A 126 -15.71 10.56 8.75
C THR A 126 -17.22 10.37 8.91
N TYR A 127 -17.99 10.55 7.82
CA TYR A 127 -19.42 10.27 7.76
C TYR A 127 -19.75 9.83 6.33
N THR A 128 -20.17 8.57 6.13
CA THR A 128 -21.13 8.10 5.10
C THR A 128 -21.07 6.56 5.01
N THR A 129 -22.25 5.93 5.03
CA THR A 129 -22.43 4.53 4.62
C THR A 129 -22.19 4.43 3.12
N PHE A 130 -21.12 3.77 2.71
CA PHE A 130 -20.95 3.38 1.30
C PHE A 130 -21.89 2.21 1.00
N TYR A 131 -22.90 2.44 0.17
CA TYR A 131 -23.62 1.35 -0.48
C TYR A 131 -22.81 0.93 -1.70
N PHE A 132 -22.00 -0.11 -1.57
CA PHE A 132 -21.49 -0.81 -2.74
C PHE A 132 -22.68 -1.48 -3.42
N ASN A 133 -22.93 -1.14 -4.68
CA ASN A 133 -23.81 -1.97 -5.51
C ASN A 133 -23.03 -3.26 -5.81
N LEU A 134 -23.14 -4.25 -4.92
CA LEU A 134 -22.47 -5.56 -4.98
C LEU A 134 -23.02 -6.47 -6.11
N GLY A 135 -23.71 -5.91 -7.11
CA GLY A 135 -24.46 -6.64 -8.13
C GLY A 135 -23.62 -7.48 -9.10
N ALA A 136 -22.28 -7.39 -9.07
CA ALA A 136 -21.40 -8.13 -9.99
C ALA A 136 -20.36 -9.02 -9.28
N MET A 137 -20.32 -9.06 -7.95
CA MET A 137 -19.38 -9.94 -7.24
C MET A 137 -19.95 -11.37 -7.23
N PRO A 138 -19.22 -12.40 -7.68
CA PRO A 138 -19.66 -13.78 -7.51
C PRO A 138 -19.93 -14.06 -6.02
N LEU A 139 -20.88 -14.95 -5.72
CA LEU A 139 -21.14 -15.34 -4.33
C LEU A 139 -19.87 -16.00 -3.74
N GLY A 140 -19.24 -15.36 -2.75
CA GLY A 140 -18.09 -15.90 -2.02
C GLY A 140 -16.90 -14.97 -1.79
N TRP A 141 -16.89 -13.76 -2.36
CA TRP A 141 -15.73 -12.85 -2.27
C TRP A 141 -15.88 -11.81 -1.14
N ARG A 142 -14.77 -11.50 -0.44
CA ARG A 142 -14.69 -10.49 0.63
C ARG A 142 -13.63 -9.45 0.26
N VAL A 143 -13.98 -8.16 0.29
CA VAL A 143 -12.97 -7.09 0.37
C VAL A 143 -12.39 -7.14 1.78
N ILE A 144 -11.15 -7.63 1.90
CA ILE A 144 -10.44 -7.65 3.19
C ILE A 144 -9.80 -6.28 3.36
N ILE A 145 -10.51 -5.36 4.01
CA ILE A 145 -9.89 -4.16 4.58
C ILE A 145 -9.08 -4.66 5.79
N ARG A 146 -7.77 -4.84 5.63
CA ARG A 146 -6.90 -5.23 6.75
C ARG A 146 -6.74 -4.04 7.69
N HIS A 147 -7.46 -4.06 8.79
CA HIS A 147 -7.10 -3.30 9.98
C HIS A 147 -6.05 -4.13 10.75
N HIS A 148 -4.82 -3.62 10.88
CA HIS A 148 -3.88 -4.18 11.85
C HIS A 148 -4.35 -3.79 13.25
N ALA A 149 -4.58 -4.81 14.10
CA ALA A 149 -4.81 -4.71 15.52
C ALA A 149 -3.49 -4.60 16.29
#